data_AF-A0A7K1JZ98-F1
#
_entry.id   AF-A0A7K1JZ98-F1
#
_cell.length_a   1.000
_cell.length_b   1.000
_cell.length_c   1.000
_cell.angle_alpha   90.00
_cell.angle_beta   90.00
_cell.angle_gamma   90.00
#
_symmetry.space_group_name_H-M   'P 1'
#
loop_
_entity.id
_entity.type
_entity.pdbx_description
1 polymer ?
#
loop_
_entity_poly.entity_id
_entity_poly.type
_entity_poly.pdbx_seq_one_letter_code
_entity_poly.pdbx_strand_id
1 'polypeptide(L)'
;MEVDPVVEIDRRIRLVLAGRGSDVARNLPWLAAEALVAGFDSPSLRDLAGRSIDEYPEDLLELLRDSASELGIEVPDEGGGFLLGLYDLCLRVGRGLMVPGDAANEIYWGFDDARMVGSYPKSVMNVVSNAIEYSVGSMDEHPNVADYEDAFVRAAQEFVAVYESGPIDRDPERSAATAEVVAPPPARRRRRGWSRWIQG
;
A
#
# COMPACT_ATOMS: atom_id res chain seq x y z
N MET A 1 15.78 -10.04 -10.83
CA MET A 1 16.23 -8.67 -11.11
C MET A 1 16.67 -8.10 -9.77
N GLU A 2 17.96 -7.85 -9.62
CA GLU A 2 18.51 -7.27 -8.38
C GLU A 2 18.08 -5.80 -8.34
N VAL A 3 17.39 -5.40 -7.27
CA VAL A 3 16.94 -4.02 -7.12
C VAL A 3 18.09 -3.20 -6.58
N ASP A 4 18.30 -2.04 -7.18
CA ASP A 4 19.31 -1.08 -6.73
C ASP A 4 19.07 -0.77 -5.24
N PRO A 5 20.04 -1.06 -4.34
CA PRO A 5 19.89 -0.83 -2.91
C PRO A 5 19.58 0.62 -2.57
N VAL A 6 20.01 1.59 -3.40
CA VAL A 6 19.68 3.01 -3.21
C VAL A 6 18.19 3.26 -3.40
N VAL A 7 17.59 2.67 -4.43
CA VAL A 7 16.16 2.79 -4.74
C VAL A 7 15.31 2.11 -3.65
N GLU A 8 15.77 0.96 -3.16
CA GLU A 8 15.10 0.24 -2.07
C GLU A 8 15.11 1.05 -0.75
N ILE A 9 16.24 1.68 -0.42
CA ILE A 9 16.35 2.52 0.78
C ILE A 9 15.49 3.79 0.66
N ASP A 10 15.55 4.51 -0.47
CA ASP A 10 14.69 5.68 -0.70
C ASP A 10 13.20 5.32 -0.55
N ARG A 11 12.78 4.18 -1.11
CA ARG A 11 11.41 3.68 -0.96
C ARG A 11 11.05 3.46 0.50
N ARG A 12 11.91 2.77 1.27
CA ARG A 12 11.66 2.46 2.69
C ARG A 12 11.58 3.74 3.54
N ILE A 13 12.44 4.73 3.28
CA ILE A 13 12.36 6.03 3.94
C ILE A 13 11.00 6.70 3.66
N ARG A 14 10.57 6.76 2.40
CA ARG A 14 9.28 7.35 2.02
C ARG A 14 8.08 6.61 2.61
N LEU A 15 8.13 5.27 2.69
CA LEU A 15 7.08 4.46 3.31
C LEU A 15 6.90 4.79 4.80
N VAL A 16 8.01 4.93 5.52
CA VAL A 16 7.97 5.33 6.94
C VAL A 16 7.40 6.73 7.09
N LEU A 17 7.87 7.68 6.27
CA LEU A 17 7.41 9.08 6.31
C LEU A 17 5.93 9.23 5.95
N ALA A 18 5.40 8.34 5.10
CA ALA A 18 3.98 8.25 4.78
C ALA A 18 3.14 7.53 5.86
N GLY A 19 3.75 7.03 6.93
CA GLY A 19 3.07 6.25 7.96
C GLY A 19 2.64 4.85 7.51
N ARG A 20 3.22 4.33 6.41
CA ARG A 20 2.86 3.04 5.78
C ARG A 20 3.89 1.94 5.97
N GLY A 21 5.00 2.21 6.66
CA GLY A 21 6.07 1.25 6.95
C GLY A 21 6.14 0.85 8.42
N SER A 22 5.03 0.41 9.04
CA SER A 22 4.95 0.16 10.50
C SER A 22 6.05 -0.79 11.03
N ASP A 23 6.41 -1.82 10.28
CA ASP A 23 7.51 -2.73 10.64
C ASP A 23 8.89 -2.09 10.48
N VAL A 24 9.07 -1.22 9.49
CA VAL A 24 10.32 -0.47 9.25
C VAL A 24 10.49 0.64 10.30
N ALA A 25 9.38 1.27 10.70
CA ALA A 25 9.32 2.30 11.72
C ALA A 25 9.73 1.79 13.12
N ARG A 26 9.67 0.48 13.36
CA ARG A 26 10.14 -0.12 14.62
C ARG A 26 11.66 -0.14 14.75
N ASN A 27 12.42 0.08 13.67
CA ASN A 27 13.88 0.05 13.72
C ASN A 27 14.50 1.15 12.85
N LEU A 28 14.13 2.40 13.12
CA LEU A 28 14.66 3.58 12.41
C LEU A 28 16.18 3.74 12.49
N PRO A 29 16.86 3.48 13.63
CA PRO A 29 18.31 3.55 13.66
C PRO A 29 18.98 2.57 12.70
N TRP A 30 18.42 1.37 12.54
CA TRP A 30 18.92 0.40 11.57
C TRP A 30 18.70 0.83 10.13
N LEU A 31 17.50 1.34 9.80
CA LEU A 31 17.23 1.90 8.47
C LEU A 31 18.22 3.02 8.14
N ALA A 32 18.52 3.90 9.10
CA ALA A 32 19.49 4.97 8.91
C ALA A 32 20.91 4.45 8.68
N ALA A 33 21.34 3.41 9.41
CA ALA A 33 22.62 2.75 9.17
C ALA A 33 22.70 2.13 7.76
N GLU A 34 21.64 1.45 7.31
CA GLU A 34 21.57 0.91 5.94
C GLU A 34 21.60 2.03 4.88
N ALA A 35 20.95 3.16 5.15
CA ALA A 35 20.97 4.30 4.26
C ALA A 35 22.36 4.95 4.14
N LEU A 36 23.09 5.06 5.25
CA LEU A 36 24.49 5.50 5.25
C LEU A 36 25.37 4.56 4.40
N VAL A 37 25.18 3.25 4.52
CA VAL A 37 25.90 2.26 3.71
C VAL A 37 25.55 2.37 2.22
N ALA A 38 24.29 2.69 1.91
CA ALA A 38 23.83 2.94 0.55
C ALA A 38 24.30 4.29 -0.02
N GLY A 39 25.00 5.12 0.77
CA GLY A 39 25.58 6.38 0.33
C GLY A 39 24.70 7.61 0.54
N PHE A 40 23.55 7.47 1.21
CA PHE A 40 22.82 8.63 1.73
C PHE A 40 23.62 9.20 2.90
N ASP A 41 23.89 10.50 2.90
CA ASP A 41 24.71 11.09 3.95
C ASP A 41 24.19 12.47 4.35
N SER A 42 23.74 12.58 5.60
CA SER A 42 23.27 13.83 6.19
C SER A 42 23.55 13.85 7.70
N PRO A 43 23.70 15.04 8.32
CA PRO A 43 23.91 15.14 9.77
C PRO A 43 22.83 14.42 10.58
N SER A 44 21.55 14.63 10.24
CA SER A 44 20.42 14.04 10.95
C SER A 44 20.35 12.51 10.77
N LEU A 45 20.78 12.00 9.61
CA LEU A 45 20.79 10.56 9.33
C LEU A 45 21.89 9.85 10.14
N ARG A 46 23.05 10.49 10.30
CA ARG A 46 24.13 9.99 11.17
C ARG A 46 23.73 9.99 12.63
N ASP A 47 23.01 11.02 13.08
CA ASP A 47 22.48 11.07 14.44
C ASP A 47 21.46 9.94 14.65
N LEU A 48 20.49 9.79 13.74
CA LEU A 48 19.49 8.72 13.78
C LEU A 48 20.12 7.32 13.84
N ALA A 49 21.16 7.07 13.04
CA ALA A 49 21.88 5.79 13.04
C ALA A 49 22.62 5.52 14.37
N GLY A 50 22.93 6.56 15.14
CA GLY A 50 23.55 6.46 16.46
C GLY A 50 22.55 6.33 17.62
N ARG A 51 21.24 6.43 17.37
CA ARG A 51 20.21 6.35 18.40
C ARG A 51 19.90 4.93 18.85
N SER A 52 19.36 4.80 20.06
CA SER A 52 18.82 3.54 20.55
C SER A 52 17.45 3.27 19.91
N ILE A 53 17.15 1.99 19.65
CA ILE A 53 15.81 1.55 19.22
C ILE A 53 14.74 1.81 20.29
N ASP A 54 15.15 1.95 21.55
CA ASP A 54 14.26 2.18 22.70
C ASP A 54 13.97 3.67 22.96
N GLU A 55 14.51 4.59 22.15
CA GLU A 55 14.16 6.02 22.21
C GLU A 55 12.71 6.27 21.77
N TYR A 56 12.15 7.43 22.13
CA TYR A 56 10.77 7.76 21.80
C TYR A 56 10.58 7.75 20.27
N PRO A 57 9.59 7.00 19.73
CA PRO A 57 9.37 6.88 18.29
C PRO A 57 9.23 8.22 17.57
N GLU A 58 8.64 9.20 18.23
CA GLU A 58 8.40 10.54 17.72
C GLU A 58 9.71 11.30 17.48
N ASP A 59 10.68 11.19 18.41
CA ASP A 59 12.00 11.82 18.29
C ASP A 59 12.79 11.18 17.13
N LEU A 60 12.72 9.85 16.99
CA LEU A 60 13.35 9.12 15.89
C LEU A 60 12.71 9.47 14.53
N LEU A 61 11.40 9.67 14.49
CA LEU A 61 10.68 10.11 13.29
C LEU A 61 10.99 11.56 12.91
N GLU A 62 11.21 12.44 13.90
CA GLU A 62 11.65 13.82 13.64
C GLU A 62 13.03 13.82 12.98
N LEU A 63 14.00 13.07 13.52
CA LEU A 63 15.31 12.91 12.90
C LEU A 63 15.22 12.35 11.46
N LEU A 64 14.32 11.41 11.20
CA LEU A 64 14.11 10.90 9.84
C LEU A 64 13.54 11.97 8.90
N ARG A 65 12.62 12.82 9.36
CA ARG A 65 12.08 13.95 8.58
C ARG A 65 13.15 14.98 8.27
N ASP A 66 13.98 15.32 9.25
CA ASP A 66 15.11 16.23 9.07
C ASP A 66 16.11 15.66 8.07
N SER A 67 16.42 14.37 8.18
CA SER A 67 17.28 13.65 7.23
C SER A 67 16.70 13.70 5.81
N ALA A 68 15.40 13.45 5.65
CA ALA A 68 14.74 13.51 4.35
C ALA A 68 14.80 14.92 3.74
N SER A 69 14.57 15.95 4.55
CA SER A 69 14.71 17.35 4.15
C SER A 69 16.15 17.68 3.68
N GLU A 70 17.16 17.27 4.46
CA GLU A 70 18.58 17.46 4.13
C GLU A 70 19.00 16.75 2.84
N LEU A 71 18.44 15.56 2.59
CA LEU A 71 18.72 14.73 1.41
C LEU A 71 17.87 15.11 0.19
N GLY A 72 16.91 16.03 0.33
CA GLY A 72 15.97 16.40 -0.73
C GLY A 72 14.97 15.29 -1.08
N ILE A 73 14.70 14.38 -0.14
CA ILE A 73 13.70 13.31 -0.30
C ILE A 73 12.32 13.90 -0.03
N GLU A 74 11.49 13.97 -1.08
CA GLU A 74 10.11 14.43 -0.96
C GLU A 74 9.26 13.45 -0.16
N VAL A 75 8.60 13.97 0.88
CA VAL A 75 7.57 13.25 1.65
C VAL A 75 6.33 13.10 0.77
N PRO A 76 5.85 11.87 0.51
CA PRO A 76 4.61 11.68 -0.23
C PRO A 76 3.44 12.36 0.47
N ASP A 77 2.53 12.94 -0.30
CA ASP A 77 1.21 13.32 0.21
C ASP A 77 0.39 12.06 0.54
N GLU A 78 -0.84 12.25 1.04
CA GLU A 78 -1.69 11.15 1.48
C GLU A 78 -1.93 10.12 0.34
N GLY A 79 -2.20 10.59 -0.88
CA GLY A 79 -2.42 9.73 -2.06
C GLY A 79 -1.15 9.07 -2.58
N GLY A 80 -0.02 9.78 -2.60
CA GLY A 80 1.28 9.22 -2.95
C GLY A 80 1.76 8.17 -1.94
N GLY A 81 1.54 8.42 -0.66
CA GLY A 81 1.81 7.49 0.43
C GLY A 81 0.97 6.23 0.34
N PHE A 82 -0.32 6.39 0.00
CA PHE A 82 -1.23 5.27 -0.31
C PHE A 82 -0.67 4.38 -1.43
N LEU A 83 -0.39 4.95 -2.60
CA LEU A 83 0.08 4.20 -3.76
C LEU A 83 1.42 3.52 -3.49
N LEU A 84 2.32 4.18 -2.76
CA LEU A 84 3.60 3.64 -2.36
C LEU A 84 3.45 2.43 -1.42
N GLY A 85 2.56 2.53 -0.44
CA GLY A 85 2.25 1.43 0.48
C GLY A 85 1.65 0.22 -0.24
N LEU A 86 0.67 0.47 -1.13
CA LEU A 86 0.09 -0.58 -1.96
C LEU A 86 1.15 -1.26 -2.84
N TYR A 87 2.08 -0.46 -3.38
CA TYR A 87 3.15 -0.96 -4.23
C TYR A 87 4.10 -1.86 -3.46
N ASP A 88 4.51 -1.45 -2.25
CA ASP A 88 5.38 -2.27 -1.40
C ASP A 88 4.75 -3.62 -1.04
N LEU A 89 3.46 -3.63 -0.67
CA LEU A 89 2.73 -4.87 -0.40
C LEU A 89 2.68 -5.79 -1.62
N CYS A 90 2.31 -5.25 -2.78
CA CYS A 90 2.25 -6.02 -4.03
C CYS A 90 3.62 -6.56 -4.44
N LEU A 91 4.68 -5.77 -4.25
CA LEU A 91 6.05 -6.15 -4.54
C LEU A 91 6.53 -7.28 -3.62
N ARG A 92 6.21 -7.21 -2.31
CA ARG A 92 6.54 -8.26 -1.34
C ARG A 92 5.82 -9.57 -1.66
N VAL A 93 4.55 -9.51 -2.04
CA VAL A 93 3.78 -10.68 -2.50
C VAL A 93 4.39 -11.26 -3.77
N GLY A 94 4.67 -10.43 -4.78
CA GLY A 94 5.28 -10.85 -6.03
C GLY A 94 6.67 -11.48 -5.88
N ARG A 95 7.40 -11.13 -4.81
CA ARG A 95 8.70 -11.72 -4.44
C ARG A 95 8.60 -12.91 -3.49
N GLY A 96 7.41 -13.29 -3.05
CA GLY A 96 7.22 -14.36 -2.05
C GLY A 96 7.72 -13.99 -0.64
N LEU A 97 7.86 -12.69 -0.35
CA LEU A 97 8.28 -12.15 0.96
C LEU A 97 7.08 -11.90 1.89
N MET A 98 5.85 -12.06 1.38
CA MET A 98 4.61 -11.91 2.12
C MET A 98 3.57 -12.85 1.54
N VAL A 99 2.78 -13.48 2.41
CA VAL A 99 1.67 -14.33 1.98
C VAL A 99 0.55 -13.43 1.43
N PRO A 100 -0.08 -13.80 0.30
CA PRO A 100 -1.18 -13.02 -0.28
C PRO A 100 -2.28 -12.65 0.72
N GLY A 101 -2.66 -13.57 1.60
CA GLY A 101 -3.69 -13.31 2.61
C GLY A 101 -3.29 -12.26 3.65
N ASP A 102 -2.03 -12.21 4.06
CA ASP A 102 -1.54 -11.18 4.98
C ASP A 102 -1.58 -9.81 4.29
N ALA A 103 -1.15 -9.74 3.02
CA ALA A 103 -1.20 -8.51 2.25
C ALA A 103 -2.65 -8.05 2.00
N ALA A 104 -3.56 -8.98 1.69
CA ALA A 104 -4.98 -8.68 1.53
C ALA A 104 -5.60 -8.15 2.83
N ASN A 105 -5.22 -8.73 3.97
CA ASN A 105 -5.67 -8.27 5.28
C ASN A 105 -5.12 -6.88 5.64
N GLU A 106 -3.85 -6.61 5.37
CA GLU A 106 -3.26 -5.27 5.50
C GLU A 106 -3.96 -4.26 4.59
N ILE A 107 -4.32 -4.67 3.36
CA ILE A 107 -5.10 -3.83 2.43
C ILE A 107 -6.50 -3.55 2.99
N TYR A 108 -7.17 -4.57 3.52
CA TYR A 108 -8.53 -4.48 4.02
C TYR A 108 -8.65 -3.59 5.26
N TRP A 109 -7.74 -3.74 6.24
CA TRP A 109 -7.79 -2.98 7.50
C TRP A 109 -6.97 -1.69 7.50
N GLY A 110 -5.85 -1.67 6.77
CA GLY A 110 -4.90 -0.55 6.79
C GLY A 110 -5.30 0.60 5.88
N PHE A 111 -6.28 0.40 5.01
CA PHE A 111 -6.65 1.37 3.98
C PHE A 111 -8.12 1.77 4.05
N ASP A 112 -8.51 2.30 5.21
CA ASP A 112 -9.83 2.88 5.49
C ASP A 112 -10.02 4.28 4.86
N ASP A 113 -9.55 4.47 3.62
CA ASP A 113 -9.77 5.73 2.92
C ASP A 113 -11.04 5.65 2.10
N ALA A 114 -12.15 6.08 2.72
CA ALA A 114 -13.45 6.21 2.07
C ALA A 114 -13.42 7.10 0.80
N ARG A 115 -12.32 7.82 0.54
CA ARG A 115 -12.09 8.60 -0.68
C ARG A 115 -11.62 7.76 -1.88
N MET A 116 -11.32 6.47 -1.68
CA MET A 116 -10.85 5.58 -2.76
C MET A 116 -11.87 5.29 -3.86
N VAL A 117 -13.16 5.56 -3.63
CA VAL A 117 -14.21 5.26 -4.59
C VAL A 117 -14.21 6.30 -5.72
N GLY A 118 -13.53 5.97 -6.83
CA GLY A 118 -13.76 6.62 -8.14
C GLY A 118 -12.62 7.46 -8.72
N SER A 119 -11.44 7.51 -8.08
CA SER A 119 -10.37 8.43 -8.50
C SER A 119 -9.02 7.77 -8.84
N TYR A 120 -8.83 6.48 -8.51
CA TYR A 120 -7.59 5.76 -8.80
C TYR A 120 -7.64 4.96 -10.11
N PRO A 121 -6.48 4.69 -10.75
CA PRO A 121 -6.41 3.85 -11.93
C PRO A 121 -7.00 2.46 -11.71
N LYS A 122 -7.43 1.82 -12.80
CA LYS A 122 -8.02 0.48 -12.79
C LYS A 122 -7.13 -0.58 -12.11
N SER A 123 -5.81 -0.51 -12.28
CA SER A 123 -4.86 -1.45 -11.66
C SER A 123 -4.91 -1.39 -10.13
N VAL A 124 -4.98 -0.17 -9.56
CA VAL A 124 -5.17 0.05 -8.11
C VAL A 124 -6.51 -0.53 -7.65
N MET A 125 -7.59 -0.17 -8.35
CA MET A 125 -8.94 -0.63 -8.00
C MET A 125 -9.06 -2.16 -8.07
N ASN A 126 -8.37 -2.80 -9.02
CA ASN A 126 -8.32 -4.25 -9.13
C ASN A 126 -7.66 -4.87 -7.90
N VAL A 127 -6.49 -4.39 -7.47
CA VAL A 127 -5.81 -4.93 -6.28
C VAL A 127 -6.69 -4.79 -5.05
N VAL A 128 -7.25 -3.60 -4.81
CA VAL A 128 -8.12 -3.34 -3.64
C VAL A 128 -9.37 -4.21 -3.67
N SER A 129 -10.02 -4.34 -4.83
CA SER A 129 -11.23 -5.17 -4.97
C SER A 129 -10.92 -6.65 -4.71
N ASN A 130 -9.82 -7.17 -5.25
CA ASN A 130 -9.42 -8.56 -5.03
C ASN A 130 -8.99 -8.81 -3.57
N ALA A 131 -8.35 -7.84 -2.91
CA ALA A 131 -8.02 -7.93 -1.48
C ALA A 131 -9.28 -8.00 -0.60
N ILE A 132 -10.31 -7.21 -0.91
CA ILE A 132 -11.60 -7.25 -0.23
C ILE A 132 -12.29 -8.60 -0.47
N GLU A 133 -12.36 -9.06 -1.71
CA GLU A 133 -12.95 -10.36 -2.05
C GLU A 133 -12.23 -11.52 -1.37
N TYR A 134 -10.90 -11.48 -1.32
CA TYR A 134 -10.09 -12.46 -0.59
C TYR A 134 -10.41 -12.42 0.92
N SER A 135 -10.42 -11.25 1.53
CA SER A 135 -10.61 -11.08 2.97
C SER A 135 -12.04 -11.45 3.41
N VAL A 136 -13.06 -11.10 2.63
CA VAL A 136 -14.46 -11.46 2.93
C VAL A 136 -14.76 -12.91 2.56
N GLY A 137 -14.28 -13.38 1.40
CA GLY A 137 -14.50 -14.76 0.93
C GLY A 137 -13.81 -15.80 1.79
N SER A 138 -12.64 -15.49 2.35
CA SER A 138 -11.93 -16.39 3.28
C SER A 138 -12.61 -16.53 4.65
N MET A 139 -13.47 -15.59 5.05
CA MET A 139 -14.24 -15.67 6.30
C MET A 139 -15.44 -16.62 6.21
N ASP A 140 -15.97 -16.85 5.00
CA ASP A 140 -17.21 -17.63 4.77
C ASP A 140 -16.97 -19.11 4.40
N GLU A 141 -15.80 -19.69 4.74
CA GLU A 141 -15.40 -21.06 4.35
C GLU A 141 -15.66 -21.34 2.85
N HIS A 142 -15.39 -20.37 1.98
CA HIS A 142 -15.59 -20.55 0.56
C HIS A 142 -14.65 -21.65 0.02
N PRO A 143 -15.15 -22.62 -0.77
CA PRO A 143 -14.37 -23.76 -1.25
C PRO A 143 -13.29 -23.41 -2.29
N ASN A 144 -12.94 -22.14 -2.47
CA ASN A 144 -12.12 -21.67 -3.59
C ASN A 144 -11.15 -20.53 -3.25
N VAL A 145 -10.59 -20.55 -2.03
CA VAL A 145 -9.57 -19.57 -1.57
C VAL A 145 -8.40 -19.44 -2.56
N ALA A 146 -7.99 -20.56 -3.19
CA ALA A 146 -6.93 -20.58 -4.20
C ALA A 146 -7.24 -19.68 -5.42
N ASP A 147 -8.49 -19.65 -5.90
CA ASP A 147 -8.86 -18.80 -7.03
C ASP A 147 -8.80 -17.30 -6.67
N TYR A 148 -9.14 -16.95 -5.42
CA TYR A 148 -9.00 -15.58 -4.92
C TYR A 148 -7.53 -15.19 -4.74
N GLU A 149 -6.70 -16.12 -4.28
CA GLU A 149 -5.26 -15.94 -4.13
C GLU A 149 -4.61 -15.65 -5.49
N ASP A 150 -4.87 -16.50 -6.49
CA ASP A 150 -4.34 -16.34 -7.84
C ASP A 150 -4.80 -15.01 -8.47
N ALA A 151 -6.06 -14.63 -8.26
CA ALA A 151 -6.60 -13.36 -8.75
C ALA A 151 -5.91 -12.15 -8.11
N PHE A 152 -5.68 -12.20 -6.79
CA PHE A 152 -4.95 -11.16 -6.06
C PHE A 152 -3.49 -11.05 -6.50
N VAL A 153 -2.77 -12.18 -6.58
CA VAL A 153 -1.36 -12.21 -7.03
C VAL A 153 -1.22 -11.64 -8.43
N ARG A 154 -2.12 -12.00 -9.35
CA ARG A 154 -2.12 -11.44 -10.71
C ARG A 154 -2.36 -9.93 -10.70
N ALA A 155 -3.32 -9.44 -9.91
CA ALA A 155 -3.60 -8.01 -9.80
C ALA A 155 -2.39 -7.25 -9.20
N ALA A 156 -1.74 -7.82 -8.19
CA ALA A 156 -0.54 -7.25 -7.58
C ALA A 156 0.62 -7.12 -8.57
N GLN A 157 0.86 -8.15 -9.38
CA GLN A 157 1.88 -8.13 -10.43
C GLN A 157 1.56 -7.10 -11.53
N GLU A 158 0.31 -7.02 -11.97
CA GLU A 158 -0.14 -6.00 -12.94
C GLU A 158 0.09 -4.60 -12.39
N PHE A 159 -0.27 -4.37 -11.12
CA PHE A 159 -0.08 -3.08 -10.48
C PHE A 159 1.40 -2.69 -10.36
N VAL A 160 2.28 -3.62 -9.95
CA VAL A 160 3.74 -3.40 -9.90
C VAL A 160 4.27 -3.00 -11.28
N ALA A 161 3.89 -3.74 -12.33
CA ALA A 161 4.33 -3.44 -13.70
C ALA A 161 3.86 -2.05 -14.17
N VAL A 162 2.61 -1.67 -13.86
CA VAL A 162 2.09 -0.34 -14.18
C VAL A 162 2.84 0.74 -13.39
N TYR A 163 3.05 0.54 -12.09
CA TYR A 163 3.75 1.48 -11.21
C TYR A 163 5.20 1.74 -11.67
N GLU A 164 5.92 0.69 -12.07
CA GLU A 164 7.31 0.80 -12.55
C GLU A 164 7.41 1.40 -13.97
N SER A 165 6.35 1.30 -14.78
CA SER A 165 6.36 1.78 -16.18
C SER A 165 6.29 3.30 -16.36
N GLY A 166 6.03 4.06 -15.31
CA GLY A 166 5.86 5.52 -15.37
C GLY A 166 4.68 6.00 -14.53
N PRO A 167 4.42 7.32 -14.45
CA PRO A 167 3.56 7.87 -13.42
C PRO A 167 2.13 7.36 -13.58
N ILE A 168 1.71 6.50 -12.65
CA ILE A 168 0.34 6.53 -12.17
C ILE A 168 0.08 7.98 -11.79
N ASP A 169 -0.81 8.65 -12.52
CA ASP A 169 -1.09 10.06 -12.32
C ASP A 169 -1.44 10.27 -10.84
N ARG A 170 -0.52 10.95 -10.14
CA ARG A 170 -0.57 11.13 -8.68
C ARG A 170 -1.59 12.20 -8.29
N ASP A 171 -2.20 12.83 -9.29
CA ASP A 171 -3.26 13.81 -9.14
C ASP A 171 -4.63 13.14 -9.35
N PRO A 172 -5.35 12.81 -8.26
CA PRO A 172 -6.71 12.28 -8.34
C PRO A 172 -7.66 13.23 -9.07
N GLU A 173 -7.45 14.55 -9.02
CA GLU A 173 -8.31 15.54 -9.70
C GLU A 173 -8.12 15.53 -11.22
N ARG A 174 -6.90 15.27 -11.68
CA ARG A 174 -6.58 15.15 -13.12
C ARG A 174 -7.07 13.82 -13.71
N SER A 175 -7.00 12.76 -12.92
CA SER A 175 -7.53 11.43 -13.28
C SER A 175 -9.06 11.40 -13.32
N ALA A 176 -9.74 12.12 -12.44
CA ALA A 176 -11.20 12.26 -12.46
C ALA A 176 -11.72 12.99 -13.73
N ALA A 177 -10.91 13.86 -14.34
CA ALA A 177 -11.27 14.54 -15.59
C ALA A 177 -11.14 13.65 -16.83
N THR A 178 -10.41 12.52 -16.75
CA THR A 178 -10.24 11.55 -17.85
C THR A 178 -11.03 10.25 -17.63
N ALA A 179 -11.55 10.01 -16.43
CA ALA A 179 -12.50 8.95 -16.16
C ALA A 179 -13.85 9.30 -16.81
N GLU A 180 -14.04 8.84 -18.04
CA GLU A 180 -15.37 8.74 -18.66
C GLU A 180 -16.32 8.10 -17.64
N VAL A 181 -17.37 8.83 -17.28
CA VAL A 181 -18.33 8.49 -16.22
C VAL A 181 -18.84 7.05 -16.42
N VAL A 182 -18.20 6.08 -15.75
CA VAL A 182 -18.69 4.72 -15.68
C VAL A 182 -19.91 4.78 -14.78
N ALA A 183 -21.09 4.75 -15.41
CA ALA A 183 -22.36 4.68 -14.72
C ALA A 183 -22.31 3.53 -13.69
N PRO A 184 -22.81 3.76 -12.46
CA PRO A 184 -22.84 2.70 -11.45
C PRO A 184 -23.56 1.47 -12.03
N PRO A 185 -23.06 0.25 -11.76
CA PRO A 185 -23.70 -0.96 -12.24
C PRO A 185 -25.18 -0.96 -11.80
N PRO A 186 -26.11 -1.34 -12.69
CA PRO A 186 -27.52 -1.28 -12.38
C PRO A 186 -27.79 -2.12 -11.13
N ALA A 187 -28.41 -1.48 -10.13
CA ALA A 187 -28.77 -2.11 -8.87
C ALA A 187 -29.43 -3.47 -9.15
N ARG A 188 -28.76 -4.56 -8.73
CA ARG A 188 -29.35 -5.89 -8.80
C ARG A 188 -30.67 -5.84 -8.06
N ARG A 189 -31.78 -5.92 -8.80
CA ARG A 189 -33.14 -6.05 -8.25
C ARG A 189 -33.10 -7.17 -7.22
N ARG A 190 -33.20 -6.83 -5.94
CA ARG A 190 -33.53 -7.79 -4.89
C ARG A 190 -34.75 -8.57 -5.37
N ARG A 191 -34.57 -9.86 -5.67
CA ARG A 191 -35.69 -10.77 -5.91
C ARG A 191 -36.53 -10.72 -4.65
N ARG A 192 -37.70 -10.09 -4.74
CA ARG A 192 -38.79 -10.21 -3.76
C ARG A 192 -39.29 -11.65 -3.81
N GLY A 193 -38.62 -12.54 -3.14
CA GLY A 193 -39.19 -13.79 -2.65
C GLY A 193 -39.13 -13.71 -1.14
N TRP A 194 -40.26 -13.92 -0.49
CA TRP A 194 -40.51 -14.20 0.94
C TRP A 194 -41.66 -13.33 1.45
N SER A 195 -42.87 -13.81 1.19
CA SER A 195 -44.10 -13.49 1.93
C SER A 195 -45.19 -14.48 1.46
N ARG A 196 -45.07 -15.73 1.90
CA ARG A 196 -46.19 -16.66 2.00
C ARG A 196 -45.81 -17.66 3.09
N TRP A 197 -46.78 -18.03 3.91
CA TRP A 197 -46.69 -18.82 5.16
C TRP A 197 -46.41 -18.00 6.42
N ILE A 198 -47.46 -17.44 7.03
CA ILE A 198 -48.02 -17.90 8.32
C ILE A 198 -49.53 -17.60 8.29
N GLN A 199 -50.35 -18.62 8.07
CA GLN A 199 -51.71 -18.72 8.59
C GLN A 199 -51.67 -19.86 9.60
N GLY A 200 -52.05 -19.56 10.83
CA GLY A 200 -52.21 -20.46 11.97
C GLY A 200 -52.84 -19.65 13.08
#